data_AF-A0A972LYN1-F1
#
_entry.id   AF-A0A972LYN1-F1
#
_cell.length_a   1.000
_cell.length_b   1.000
_cell.length_c   1.000
_cell.angle_alpha   90.00
_cell.angle_beta   90.00
_cell.angle_gamma   90.00
#
_symmetry.space_group_name_H-M   'P 1'
#
loop_
_entity.id
_entity.type
_entity.pdbx_description
1 polymer ?
#
loop_
_entity_poly.entity_id
_entity_poly.type
_entity_poly.pdbx_seq_one_letter_code
_entity_poly.pdbx_strand_id
1 'polypeptide(L)'
;MKWRRLLTILAVVVITAAVALSFVGCGNNQSQSNSSGGTTGTTQTTSTQTVGTTENCPPEKGLVIFGTEGCPHCRALKGYATEVFGKSGMCFVEVNPGYGATKDAQQFFVKIYKEAYPGIPENQMGVPLAFFFYGGNVRGVFVGEVGTKTLVSLENFVSTSTKSIIVWNGQAYELSATAAQKLTEDIKGFFKSHK
;
A
#
# COMPACT_ATOMS: atom_id res chain seq x y z
N MET A 1 2.37 -21.05 3.85
CA MET A 1 3.29 -21.11 2.69
C MET A 1 4.71 -21.23 3.19
N LYS A 2 5.53 -22.13 2.62
CA LYS A 2 6.98 -22.17 2.88
C LYS A 2 7.66 -21.21 1.90
N TRP A 3 8.28 -20.15 2.40
CA TRP A 3 8.95 -19.13 1.59
C TRP A 3 10.27 -19.70 1.10
N ARG A 4 10.37 -20.07 -0.19
CA ARG A 4 11.64 -20.46 -0.80
C ARG A 4 12.40 -19.19 -1.17
N ARG A 5 13.56 -18.97 -0.56
CA ARG A 5 14.46 -17.88 -0.96
C ARG A 5 14.90 -18.12 -2.40
N LEU A 6 14.63 -17.17 -3.30
CA LEU A 6 15.21 -17.16 -4.65
C LEU A 6 16.69 -16.76 -4.52
N LEU A 7 17.57 -17.73 -4.31
CA LEU A 7 19.00 -17.48 -4.11
C LEU A 7 19.80 -17.30 -5.41
N THR A 8 19.20 -17.41 -6.60
CA THR A 8 20.00 -17.62 -7.82
C THR A 8 19.66 -16.77 -9.05
N ILE A 9 18.62 -15.93 -9.05
CA ILE A 9 18.35 -15.07 -10.23
C ILE A 9 17.78 -13.73 -9.75
N LEU A 10 18.65 -12.77 -9.42
CA LEU A 10 18.39 -11.32 -9.46
C LEU A 10 19.61 -10.53 -8.95
N ALA A 11 20.66 -10.47 -9.76
CA ALA A 11 21.72 -9.48 -9.60
C ALA A 11 21.28 -8.05 -10.04
N VAL A 12 19.99 -7.79 -10.25
CA VAL A 12 19.49 -6.53 -10.86
C VAL A 12 18.36 -5.85 -10.08
N VAL A 13 17.95 -6.38 -8.93
CA VAL A 13 17.03 -5.66 -8.03
C VAL A 13 17.73 -5.53 -6.68
N VAL A 14 18.83 -4.77 -6.69
CA VAL A 14 19.33 -4.12 -5.48
C VAL A 14 18.30 -3.05 -5.15
N ILE A 15 17.23 -3.45 -4.46
CA ILE A 15 16.35 -2.52 -3.76
C ILE A 15 17.22 -1.96 -2.63
N THR A 16 17.97 -0.89 -2.92
CA THR A 16 18.40 0.05 -1.87
C THR A 16 17.14 0.75 -1.37
N ALA A 17 16.29 0.01 -0.66
CA ALA A 17 15.34 0.63 0.23
C ALA A 17 16.17 1.15 1.39
N ALA A 18 16.52 2.43 1.31
CA ALA A 18 16.79 3.22 2.49
C ALA A 18 15.46 3.33 3.26
N VAL A 19 15.02 2.22 3.86
CA VAL A 19 13.96 2.23 4.85
C VAL A 19 14.63 2.82 6.09
N ALA A 20 14.54 4.13 6.23
CA ALA A 20 14.69 4.74 7.53
C ALA A 20 13.56 4.18 8.40
N LEU A 21 13.86 3.09 9.12
CA LEU A 21 13.01 2.52 10.16
C LEU A 21 12.92 3.54 11.31
N SER A 22 12.14 4.59 11.10
CA SER A 22 11.73 5.50 12.15
C SER A 22 10.44 4.96 12.75
N PHE A 23 10.55 3.84 13.49
CA PHE A 23 9.55 3.53 14.50
C PHE A 23 9.73 4.54 15.65
N VAL A 24 9.30 5.78 15.45
CA VAL A 24 9.09 6.71 16.55
C VAL A 24 7.65 6.49 17.00
N GLY A 25 7.52 5.77 18.11
CA GLY A 25 6.27 5.67 18.83
C GLY A 25 5.72 7.08 19.09
N CYS A 26 4.43 7.27 18.85
CA CYS A 26 3.69 8.41 19.36
C CYS A 26 3.59 8.24 20.89
N GLY A 27 4.68 8.58 21.59
CA GLY A 27 4.69 8.79 23.03
C GLY A 27 4.23 10.22 23.31
N ASN A 28 3.12 10.35 24.03
CA ASN A 28 2.66 11.60 24.62
C ASN A 28 3.81 12.33 25.30
N ASN A 29 4.13 13.55 24.84
CA ASN A 29 4.78 14.51 25.70
C ASN A 29 4.21 15.91 25.45
N GLN A 30 3.60 16.39 26.51
CA GLN A 30 3.01 17.70 26.70
C GLN A 30 4.15 18.74 26.67
N SER A 31 4.07 19.69 25.74
CA SER A 31 4.86 20.92 25.83
C SER A 31 3.97 22.09 25.44
N GLN A 32 3.59 22.80 26.50
CA GLN A 32 2.90 24.06 26.53
C GLN A 32 3.88 25.16 26.10
N SER A 33 3.54 25.94 25.09
CA SER A 33 4.17 27.23 24.83
C SER A 33 3.18 28.16 24.15
N ASN A 34 2.86 29.23 24.88
CA ASN A 34 2.16 30.42 24.41
C ASN A 34 2.89 31.03 23.21
N SER A 35 2.17 31.38 22.16
CA SER A 35 2.54 32.46 21.25
C SER A 35 1.29 33.00 20.57
N SER A 36 0.99 34.24 20.93
CA SER A 36 -0.02 35.12 20.36
C SER A 36 0.42 35.58 18.98
N GLY A 37 -0.50 35.63 18.00
CA GLY A 37 -0.24 36.27 16.72
C GLY A 37 -1.13 35.70 15.61
N GLY A 38 -2.31 36.29 15.44
CA GLY A 38 -3.28 35.88 14.43
C GLY A 38 -2.85 36.24 13.01
N THR A 39 -3.28 35.44 12.04
CA THR A 39 -3.55 35.90 10.68
C THR A 39 -4.53 34.95 9.99
N THR A 40 -5.64 35.52 9.52
CA THR A 40 -6.53 35.11 8.43
C THR A 40 -6.87 33.62 8.26
N GLY A 41 -8.03 33.25 8.81
CA GLY A 41 -8.73 32.02 8.48
C GLY A 41 -9.12 31.99 7.01
N THR A 42 -8.39 31.17 6.24
CA THR A 42 -8.94 30.57 5.04
C THR A 42 -9.41 29.19 5.46
N THR A 43 -10.73 29.03 5.59
CA THR A 43 -11.38 27.73 5.80
C THR A 43 -11.05 26.86 4.59
N GLN A 44 -9.95 26.13 4.67
CA GLN A 44 -9.66 25.06 3.73
C GLN A 44 -10.61 23.93 4.10
N THR A 45 -11.77 23.93 3.45
CA THR A 45 -12.66 22.79 3.36
C THR A 45 -11.83 21.65 2.76
N THR A 46 -11.19 20.87 3.61
CA THR A 46 -10.51 19.64 3.22
C THR A 46 -11.59 18.65 2.86
N SER A 47 -11.89 18.63 1.56
CA SER A 47 -12.79 17.71 0.89
C SER A 47 -12.54 16.29 1.40
N THR A 48 -13.52 15.75 2.12
CA THR A 48 -13.68 14.33 2.40
C THR A 48 -13.96 13.61 1.07
N GLN A 49 -12.92 13.34 0.27
CA GLN A 49 -12.96 12.36 -0.81
C GLN A 49 -12.29 11.10 -0.24
N THR A 50 -13.02 10.21 0.44
CA THR A 50 -14.02 9.29 -0.14
C THR A 50 -13.54 8.76 -1.48
N VAL A 51 -12.85 7.62 -1.44
CA VAL A 51 -12.72 6.62 -2.49
C VAL A 51 -12.62 7.22 -3.89
N GLY A 52 -11.39 7.42 -4.39
CA GLY A 52 -11.16 7.75 -5.81
C GLY A 52 -12.04 6.86 -6.67
N THR A 53 -12.88 7.50 -7.50
CA THR A 53 -13.92 6.91 -8.37
C THR A 53 -13.76 5.39 -8.51
N THR A 54 -14.58 4.64 -7.76
CA THR A 54 -14.58 3.17 -7.69
C THR A 54 -14.69 2.50 -9.06
N GLU A 55 -15.12 3.23 -10.08
CA GLU A 55 -15.34 2.72 -11.44
C GLU A 55 -14.16 1.89 -11.96
N ASN A 56 -12.92 2.33 -11.72
CA ASN A 56 -11.71 1.69 -12.23
C ASN A 56 -10.90 0.93 -11.16
N CYS A 57 -11.49 0.62 -10.01
CA CYS A 57 -10.83 -0.17 -8.96
C CYS A 57 -11.25 -1.65 -8.96
N PRO A 58 -10.29 -2.61 -8.84
CA PRO A 58 -8.85 -2.39 -8.89
C PRO A 58 -8.38 -2.06 -10.33
N PRO A 59 -7.25 -1.35 -10.49
CA PRO A 59 -6.79 -0.90 -11.80
C PRO A 59 -6.26 -2.09 -12.63
N GLU A 60 -6.31 -1.97 -13.96
CA GLU A 60 -5.65 -2.95 -14.85
C GLU A 60 -4.13 -2.92 -14.68
N LYS A 61 -3.58 -1.71 -14.49
CA LYS A 61 -2.17 -1.44 -14.20
C LYS A 61 -2.07 -0.35 -13.13
N GLY A 62 -1.39 -0.63 -12.02
CA GLY A 62 -1.20 0.37 -10.96
C GLY A 62 -1.19 -0.21 -9.54
N LEU A 63 -1.60 0.59 -8.55
CA LEU A 63 -1.61 0.18 -7.15
C LEU A 63 -3.01 0.19 -6.53
N VAL A 64 -3.28 -0.81 -5.70
CA VAL A 64 -4.28 -0.74 -4.63
C VAL A 64 -3.53 -0.57 -3.32
N ILE A 65 -3.82 0.50 -2.59
CA ILE A 65 -3.15 0.87 -1.35
C ILE A 65 -4.16 0.84 -0.21
N PHE A 66 -3.96 -0.04 0.75
CA PHE A 66 -4.65 -0.01 2.04
C PHE A 66 -3.80 0.80 3.02
N GLY A 67 -4.36 1.88 3.55
CA GLY A 67 -3.61 2.78 4.40
C GLY A 67 -4.49 3.74 5.16
N THR A 68 -3.87 4.77 5.73
CA THR A 68 -4.59 5.83 6.42
C THR A 68 -4.10 7.21 6.02
N GLU A 69 -5.03 8.17 5.85
CA GLU A 69 -4.70 9.55 5.49
C GLU A 69 -3.77 10.22 6.50
N GLY A 70 -3.82 9.81 7.78
CA GLY A 70 -2.92 10.28 8.82
C GLY A 70 -1.47 9.77 8.73
N CYS A 71 -1.18 8.81 7.85
CA CYS A 71 0.14 8.20 7.75
C CYS A 71 1.01 8.90 6.69
N PRO A 72 2.17 9.49 7.06
CA PRO A 72 3.10 10.11 6.11
C PRO A 72 3.52 9.17 4.98
N HIS A 73 3.81 7.91 5.30
CA HIS A 73 4.22 6.90 4.32
C HIS A 73 3.09 6.53 3.35
N CYS A 74 1.83 6.53 3.80
CA CYS A 74 0.68 6.33 2.92
C CYS A 74 0.53 7.50 1.94
N ARG A 75 0.68 8.74 2.43
CA ARG A 75 0.59 9.94 1.59
C ARG A 75 1.72 10.00 0.56
N ALA A 76 2.95 9.68 0.96
CA ALA A 76 4.10 9.60 0.05
C ALA A 76 3.86 8.54 -1.05
N LEU A 77 3.46 7.32 -0.66
CA LEU A 77 3.18 6.26 -1.63
C LEU A 77 2.04 6.62 -2.60
N LYS A 78 0.96 7.27 -2.13
CA LYS A 78 -0.10 7.79 -3.01
C LYS A 78 0.47 8.77 -4.04
N GLY A 79 1.37 9.65 -3.61
CA GLY A 79 2.06 10.62 -4.47
C GLY A 79 2.87 9.93 -5.56
N TYR A 80 3.78 9.02 -5.19
CA TYR A 80 4.60 8.29 -6.16
C TYR A 80 3.75 7.41 -7.10
N ALA A 81 2.70 6.77 -6.58
CA ALA A 81 1.80 5.97 -7.39
C ALA A 81 1.06 6.81 -8.45
N THR A 82 0.61 8.00 -8.05
CA THR A 82 -0.05 8.94 -8.96
C THR A 82 0.93 9.48 -10.01
N GLU A 83 2.19 9.72 -9.63
CA GLU A 83 3.24 10.15 -10.55
C GLU A 83 3.54 9.08 -11.61
N VAL A 84 3.65 7.81 -11.22
CA VAL A 84 4.02 6.71 -12.13
C VAL A 84 2.84 6.20 -12.95
N PHE A 85 1.67 6.01 -12.34
CA PHE A 85 0.53 5.34 -12.98
C PHE A 85 -0.64 6.29 -13.33
N GLY A 86 -0.53 7.57 -12.97
CA GLY A 86 -1.63 8.52 -13.08
C GLY A 86 -2.69 8.31 -12.01
N LYS A 87 -3.65 9.24 -11.93
CA LYS A 87 -4.75 9.18 -10.93
C LYS A 87 -5.63 7.94 -11.08
N SER A 88 -5.84 7.46 -12.30
CA SER A 88 -6.65 6.26 -12.59
C SER A 88 -5.92 4.95 -12.31
N GLY A 89 -4.58 4.98 -12.18
CA GLY A 89 -3.76 3.82 -11.85
C GLY A 89 -3.55 3.63 -10.35
N MET A 90 -4.36 4.26 -9.50
CA MET A 90 -4.24 4.16 -8.05
C MET A 90 -5.60 4.12 -7.37
N CYS A 91 -5.78 3.13 -6.50
CA CYS A 91 -6.93 2.99 -5.62
C CYS A 91 -6.44 3.05 -4.18
N PHE A 92 -7.04 3.92 -3.37
CA PHE A 92 -6.72 4.05 -1.95
C PHE A 92 -7.92 3.62 -1.10
N VAL A 93 -7.68 2.75 -0.13
CA VAL A 93 -8.67 2.25 0.83
C VAL A 93 -8.24 2.70 2.22
N GLU A 94 -9.05 3.57 2.82
CA GLU A 94 -8.88 4.01 4.21
C GLU A 94 -9.22 2.86 5.17
N VAL A 95 -8.30 2.55 6.09
CA VAL A 95 -8.46 1.46 7.05
C VAL A 95 -8.52 1.93 8.51
N ASN A 96 -8.38 3.23 8.78
CA ASN A 96 -8.53 3.79 10.11
C ASN A 96 -9.93 4.39 10.31
N PRO A 97 -10.72 3.91 11.30
CA PRO A 97 -12.04 4.49 11.58
C PRO A 97 -11.99 5.95 11.99
N GLY A 98 -10.88 6.41 12.61
CA GLY A 98 -10.67 7.84 12.93
C GLY A 98 -10.55 8.74 11.69
N TYR A 99 -10.33 8.16 10.51
CA TYR A 99 -10.31 8.85 9.23
C TYR A 99 -11.47 8.41 8.31
N GLY A 100 -12.50 7.75 8.87
CA GLY A 100 -13.72 7.39 8.15
C GLY A 100 -13.73 5.99 7.52
N ALA A 101 -12.80 5.09 7.86
CA ALA A 101 -12.88 3.70 7.40
C ALA A 101 -14.14 2.98 7.90
N THR A 102 -14.78 2.21 7.02
CA THR A 102 -15.84 1.28 7.42
C THR A 102 -15.26 0.10 8.21
N LYS A 103 -16.13 -0.58 8.97
CA LYS A 103 -15.76 -1.83 9.65
C LYS A 103 -15.34 -2.91 8.64
N ASP A 104 -16.01 -2.97 7.50
CA ASP A 104 -15.73 -3.94 6.44
C ASP A 104 -14.34 -3.70 5.82
N ALA A 105 -13.94 -2.44 5.60
CA ALA A 105 -12.60 -2.09 5.13
C ALA A 105 -11.51 -2.54 6.12
N GLN A 106 -11.74 -2.34 7.43
CA GLN A 106 -10.82 -2.81 8.48
C GLN A 106 -10.70 -4.33 8.53
N GLN A 107 -11.82 -5.04 8.51
CA GLN A 107 -11.83 -6.50 8.53
C GLN A 107 -11.17 -7.08 7.27
N PHE A 108 -11.44 -6.46 6.12
CA PHE A 108 -10.81 -6.84 4.86
C PHE A 108 -9.30 -6.59 4.90
N PHE A 109 -8.85 -5.46 5.44
CA PHE A 109 -7.43 -5.18 5.64
C PHE A 109 -6.74 -6.26 6.47
N VAL A 110 -7.29 -6.63 7.63
CA VAL A 110 -6.71 -7.68 8.48
C VAL A 110 -6.67 -9.02 7.75
N LYS A 111 -7.75 -9.38 7.04
CA LYS A 111 -7.81 -10.61 6.22
C LYS A 111 -6.70 -10.61 5.16
N ILE A 112 -6.66 -9.59 4.29
CA ILE A 112 -5.76 -9.57 3.13
C ILE A 112 -4.30 -9.45 3.57
N TYR A 113 -4.02 -8.79 4.69
CA TYR A 113 -2.67 -8.72 5.28
C TYR A 113 -2.19 -10.12 5.70
N LYS A 114 -3.01 -10.88 6.44
CA LYS A 114 -2.67 -12.25 6.87
C LYS A 114 -2.50 -13.21 5.70
N GLU A 115 -3.25 -13.01 4.62
CA GLU A 115 -3.13 -13.81 3.41
C GLU A 115 -1.83 -13.53 2.66
N ALA A 116 -1.45 -12.25 2.53
CA ALA A 116 -0.18 -11.86 1.94
C ALA A 116 1.01 -12.29 2.80
N TYR A 117 0.92 -12.12 4.12
CA TYR A 117 2.01 -12.37 5.06
C TYR A 117 1.57 -13.33 6.19
N PRO A 118 1.48 -14.64 5.90
CA PRO A 118 1.05 -15.62 6.88
C PRO A 118 2.05 -15.70 8.04
N GLY A 119 1.55 -15.57 9.27
CA GLY A 119 2.33 -15.65 10.49
C GLY A 119 2.69 -14.30 11.13
N ILE A 120 2.30 -13.18 10.51
CA ILE A 120 2.46 -11.87 11.13
C ILE A 120 1.36 -11.64 12.18
N PRO A 121 1.73 -11.35 13.45
CA PRO A 121 0.79 -10.94 14.48
C PRO A 121 0.06 -9.64 14.11
N GLU A 122 -1.21 -9.49 14.52
CA GLU A 122 -2.00 -8.29 14.20
C GLU A 122 -1.36 -6.99 14.71
N ASN A 123 -0.67 -7.02 15.85
CA ASN A 123 0.05 -5.88 16.40
C ASN A 123 1.36 -5.53 15.65
N GLN A 124 1.72 -6.30 14.62
CA GLN A 124 2.84 -6.02 13.72
C GLN A 124 2.39 -5.67 12.30
N MET A 125 1.09 -5.53 12.06
CA MET A 125 0.56 -5.08 10.78
C MET A 125 0.82 -3.58 10.60
N GLY A 126 1.43 -3.23 9.48
CA GLY A 126 1.77 -1.85 9.14
C GLY A 126 0.95 -1.33 7.96
N VAL A 127 0.93 -0.01 7.81
CA VAL A 127 0.44 0.67 6.60
C VAL A 127 1.54 1.54 6.00
N PRO A 128 1.58 1.75 4.68
CA PRO A 128 0.64 1.18 3.68
C PRO A 128 0.90 -0.31 3.42
N LEU A 129 -0.17 -1.07 3.19
CA LEU A 129 -0.11 -2.36 2.51
C LEU A 129 -0.55 -2.11 1.07
N ALA A 130 0.31 -2.44 0.10
CA ALA A 130 0.04 -2.17 -1.29
C ALA A 130 0.14 -3.41 -2.17
N PHE A 131 -0.76 -3.46 -3.14
CA PHE A 131 -0.86 -4.50 -4.16
C PHE A 131 -0.66 -3.87 -5.52
N PHE A 132 0.37 -4.32 -6.22
CA PHE A 132 0.66 -3.89 -7.57
C PHE A 132 -0.07 -4.77 -8.58
N PHE A 133 -0.91 -4.15 -9.39
CA PHE A 133 -1.70 -4.76 -10.44
C PHE A 133 -1.04 -4.55 -11.81
N TYR A 134 -1.06 -5.60 -12.64
CA TYR A 134 -0.67 -5.52 -14.04
C TYR A 134 -1.41 -6.58 -14.86
N GLY A 135 -2.03 -6.17 -15.96
CA GLY A 135 -2.97 -7.02 -16.72
C GLY A 135 -4.15 -7.47 -15.85
N GLY A 136 -4.60 -6.62 -14.92
CA GLY A 136 -5.73 -6.88 -14.03
C GLY A 136 -5.48 -7.94 -12.96
N ASN A 137 -4.23 -8.35 -12.72
CA ASN A 137 -3.85 -9.33 -11.71
C ASN A 137 -2.82 -8.77 -10.73
N VAL A 138 -2.83 -9.24 -9.48
CA VAL A 138 -1.80 -8.93 -8.50
C VAL A 138 -0.48 -9.56 -8.94
N ARG A 139 0.53 -8.72 -9.15
CA ARG A 139 1.89 -9.12 -9.53
C ARG A 139 2.94 -8.70 -8.51
N GLY A 140 2.60 -7.81 -7.59
CA GLY A 140 3.46 -7.38 -6.51
C GLY A 140 2.68 -7.15 -5.23
N VAL A 141 3.27 -7.47 -4.08
CA VAL A 141 2.75 -7.10 -2.76
C VAL A 141 3.88 -6.54 -1.92
N PHE A 142 3.66 -5.45 -1.21
CA PHE A 142 4.67 -4.86 -0.33
C PHE A 142 4.02 -4.10 0.83
N VAL A 143 4.76 -4.00 1.94
CA VAL A 143 4.39 -3.19 3.11
C VAL A 143 5.39 -2.06 3.25
N GLY A 144 4.87 -0.85 3.50
CA GLY A 144 5.66 0.36 3.65
C GLY A 144 5.75 1.20 2.37
N GLU A 145 6.49 2.29 2.49
CA GLU A 145 6.70 3.24 1.40
C GLU A 145 7.74 2.71 0.41
N VAL A 146 7.43 2.81 -0.89
CA VAL A 146 8.38 2.60 -1.99
C VAL A 146 8.33 3.80 -2.93
N GLY A 147 9.49 4.35 -3.29
CA GLY A 147 9.58 5.52 -4.15
C GLY A 147 9.34 5.23 -5.62
N THR A 148 9.21 6.30 -6.42
CA THR A 148 8.98 6.29 -7.88
C THR A 148 9.93 5.32 -8.61
N LYS A 149 11.24 5.37 -8.30
CA LYS A 149 12.24 4.48 -8.92
C LYS A 149 11.90 3.00 -8.72
N THR A 150 11.51 2.61 -7.51
CA THR A 150 11.15 1.23 -7.17
C THR A 150 9.88 0.81 -7.89
N LEU A 151 8.88 1.69 -7.98
CA LEU A 151 7.63 1.41 -8.72
C LEU A 151 7.88 1.20 -10.21
N VAL A 152 8.73 2.03 -10.83
CA VAL A 152 9.14 1.85 -12.24
C VAL A 152 9.92 0.55 -12.43
N SER A 153 10.85 0.23 -11.54
CA SER A 153 11.56 -1.06 -11.58
C SER A 153 10.62 -2.26 -11.44
N LEU A 154 9.60 -2.14 -10.58
CA LEU A 154 8.57 -3.17 -10.41
C LEU A 154 7.75 -3.36 -11.69
N GLU A 155 7.32 -2.26 -12.32
CA GLU A 155 6.59 -2.30 -13.60
C GLU A 155 7.45 -2.94 -14.72
N ASN A 156 8.73 -2.60 -14.82
CA ASN A 156 9.63 -3.21 -15.81
C ASN A 156 9.84 -4.70 -15.55
N PHE A 157 9.93 -5.11 -14.27
CA PHE A 157 10.08 -6.52 -13.91
C PHE A 157 8.83 -7.34 -14.24
N VAL A 158 7.65 -6.88 -13.82
CA VAL A 158 6.39 -7.64 -13.98
C VAL A 158 5.87 -7.65 -15.43
N SER A 159 6.25 -6.68 -16.25
CA SER A 159 5.92 -6.63 -17.68
C SER A 159 6.73 -7.63 -18.52
N THR A 160 7.90 -8.03 -18.04
CA THR A 160 8.80 -8.97 -18.73
C THR A 160 8.85 -10.36 -18.08
N SER A 161 8.35 -10.48 -16.85
CA SER A 161 8.31 -11.72 -16.07
C SER A 161 6.90 -12.30 -16.04
N THR A 162 6.77 -13.62 -15.87
CA THR A 162 5.51 -14.29 -15.51
C THR A 162 5.33 -14.44 -14.01
N LYS A 163 6.36 -14.11 -13.23
CA LYS A 163 6.36 -14.26 -11.78
C LYS A 163 5.60 -13.12 -11.11
N SER A 164 5.08 -13.41 -9.93
CA SER A 164 4.57 -12.44 -8.98
C SER A 164 5.52 -12.39 -7.78
N ILE A 165 5.66 -11.22 -7.15
CA ILE A 165 6.58 -11.04 -6.04
C ILE A 165 5.91 -10.47 -4.80
N ILE A 166 6.51 -10.77 -3.66
CA ILE A 166 6.18 -10.17 -2.38
C ILE A 166 7.45 -9.60 -1.76
N VAL A 167 7.39 -8.36 -1.27
CA VAL A 167 8.52 -7.67 -0.64
C VAL A 167 8.27 -7.61 0.86
N TRP A 168 9.15 -8.22 1.63
CA TRP A 168 9.10 -8.26 3.08
C TRP A 168 10.48 -7.94 3.66
N ASN A 169 10.57 -6.97 4.58
CA ASN A 169 11.84 -6.53 5.20
C ASN A 169 12.96 -6.24 4.17
N GLY A 170 12.60 -5.55 3.07
CA GLY A 170 13.55 -5.21 2.00
C GLY A 170 13.99 -6.38 1.12
N GLN A 171 13.47 -7.59 1.34
CA GLN A 171 13.77 -8.78 0.56
C GLN A 171 12.58 -9.12 -0.34
N ALA A 172 12.86 -9.50 -1.58
CA ALA A 172 11.84 -9.97 -2.52
C ALA A 172 11.76 -11.50 -2.51
N TYR A 173 10.55 -12.02 -2.52
CA TYR A 173 10.24 -13.45 -2.59
C TYR A 173 9.25 -13.71 -3.70
N GLU A 174 9.26 -14.93 -4.24
CA GLU A 174 8.26 -15.34 -5.23
C GLU A 174 6.91 -15.56 -4.54
N LEU A 175 5.90 -14.85 -5.02
CA LEU A 175 4.51 -15.09 -4.67
C LEU A 175 3.97 -16.18 -5.59
N SER A 176 3.47 -17.28 -5.03
CA SER A 176 2.95 -18.38 -5.85
C SER A 176 1.77 -17.92 -6.70
N ALA A 177 1.61 -18.51 -7.89
CA ALA A 177 0.52 -18.17 -8.81
C ALA A 177 -0.86 -18.28 -8.13
N THR A 178 -1.08 -19.34 -7.34
CA THR A 178 -2.32 -19.53 -6.56
C THR A 178 -2.54 -18.41 -5.54
N ALA A 179 -1.49 -17.94 -4.85
CA ALA A 179 -1.61 -16.86 -3.90
C ALA A 179 -1.93 -15.53 -4.60
N ALA A 180 -1.22 -15.24 -5.69
CA ALA A 180 -1.45 -14.05 -6.51
C ALA A 180 -2.88 -14.01 -7.08
N GLN A 181 -3.38 -15.14 -7.59
CA GLN A 181 -4.75 -15.28 -8.07
C GLN A 181 -5.76 -15.06 -6.94
N LYS A 182 -5.57 -15.72 -5.79
CA LYS A 182 -6.47 -15.56 -4.65
C LYS A 182 -6.55 -14.09 -4.19
N LEU A 183 -5.41 -13.43 -4.02
CA LEU A 183 -5.35 -12.00 -3.67
C LEU A 183 -6.06 -11.13 -4.72
N THR A 184 -5.90 -11.46 -6.01
CA THR A 184 -6.58 -10.77 -7.10
C THR A 184 -8.10 -10.88 -6.98
N GLU A 185 -8.61 -12.09 -6.76
CA GLU A 185 -10.04 -12.35 -6.63
C GLU A 185 -10.63 -11.68 -5.38
N ASP A 186 -9.95 -11.78 -4.24
CA ASP A 186 -10.40 -11.15 -3.00
C ASP A 186 -10.46 -9.62 -3.12
N ILE A 187 -9.44 -8.99 -3.70
CA ILE A 187 -9.42 -7.53 -3.90
C ILE A 187 -10.48 -7.09 -4.91
N LYS A 188 -10.65 -7.80 -6.03
CA LYS A 188 -11.73 -7.51 -6.99
C LYS A 188 -13.10 -7.68 -6.34
N GLY A 189 -13.28 -8.72 -5.52
CA GLY A 189 -14.50 -8.98 -4.77
C GLY A 189 -14.84 -7.84 -3.83
N PHE A 190 -13.84 -7.34 -3.08
CA PHE A 190 -14.00 -6.17 -2.20
C PHE A 190 -14.49 -4.94 -2.95
N PHE A 191 -13.84 -4.56 -4.05
CA PHE A 191 -14.28 -3.38 -4.81
C PHE A 191 -15.63 -3.58 -5.49
N LYS A 192 -15.96 -4.80 -5.95
CA LYS A 192 -17.26 -5.10 -6.54
C LYS A 192 -18.42 -4.93 -5.55
N SER A 193 -18.22 -5.25 -4.27
CA SER A 193 -19.27 -5.10 -3.25
C SER A 193 -19.39 -3.69 -2.67
N HIS A 194 -18.52 -2.77 -3.06
CA HIS A 194 -18.48 -1.38 -2.56
C HIS A 194 -18.55 -0.34 -3.70
N LYS A 195 -19.04 -0.75 -4.88
CA LYS A 195 -19.48 0.13 -5.97
C LYS A 195 -20.94 0.52 -5.75
#